data_AF-A0A3E5GT19-F1
#
_entry.id   AF-A0A3E5GT19-F1
#
_cell.length_a   1.000
_cell.length_b   1.000
_cell.length_c   1.000
_cell.angle_alpha   90.00
_cell.angle_beta   90.00
_cell.angle_gamma   90.00
#
_symmetry.space_group_name_H-M   'P 1'
#
loop_
_entity.id
_entity.type
_entity.pdbx_description
1 polymer ?
#
loop_
_entity_poly.entity_id
_entity_poly.type
_entity_poly.pdbx_seq_one_letter_code
_entity_poly.pdbx_strand_id
1 'polypeptide(L)'
;MAVTKIKPVKSTLSKALDYIQNPDKTDGKMLVSSFGCSYETADIEFEYTLSQALQKGNNLAFHLIQSFEPGEVDYETAHKIGKQLADAVTKGQHEYVLTTHIDKGHVHNHIIFCAVNFVDHHKYNSNKRSYYGIRNMSDRLCRENGLSVVVPKKGNKGKSYAEYQAEKTGTSWKGKLKIAVDALIPQVSSFEELLQRLQAAGYEIKPGKYVSCRAPGQERFTRLKTLGADYTEEAIRERIEGKRARAAKAPRADRGGVSLLIDIENSIKAAQSKGYEHWAKIHNLKQAAKTMNFLTENRIEQYTDLVSRTMEVAAESEQAADALKSVEKRLADMAVLMKHVATYQKTKTVYDAYRKAKNKERYRAEHERDIILHEAAAKALKAAGITKLPNIAAMQKEYEALQAQKEALYADYGKLKKKVREYDVIKQNIDSILQTGKQPERGKETERG
;
A
#
# COMPACT_ATOMS: atom_id res chain seq x y z
N MET A 1 2.03 9.11 -10.15
CA MET A 1 2.00 7.91 -9.29
C MET A 1 2.73 8.16 -8.00
N ALA A 2 2.07 7.90 -6.86
CA ALA A 2 2.73 8.06 -5.56
C ALA A 2 3.79 6.98 -5.30
N VAL A 3 4.94 7.39 -4.73
CA VAL A 3 6.04 6.51 -4.34
C VAL A 3 6.40 6.75 -2.88
N THR A 4 6.55 5.67 -2.11
CA THR A 4 7.00 5.76 -0.71
C THR A 4 8.45 5.33 -0.53
N LYS A 5 9.14 5.92 0.45
CA LYS A 5 10.47 5.50 0.93
C LYS A 5 10.51 5.63 2.45
N ILE A 6 11.10 4.69 3.15
CA ILE A 6 11.30 4.78 4.61
C ILE A 6 12.77 4.60 4.95
N LYS A 7 13.30 5.42 5.86
CA LYS A 7 14.69 5.39 6.32
C LYS A 7 14.76 5.53 7.84
N PRO A 8 15.66 4.80 8.54
CA PRO A 8 15.86 5.01 9.96
C PRO A 8 16.63 6.31 10.23
N VAL A 9 16.30 6.97 11.34
CA VAL A 9 17.06 8.09 11.92
C VAL A 9 17.78 7.58 13.16
N LYS A 10 19.11 7.68 13.20
CA LYS A 10 19.94 7.02 14.23
C LYS A 10 20.60 7.94 15.25
N SER A 11 20.83 9.21 14.92
CA SER A 11 21.60 10.12 15.79
C SER A 11 21.19 11.59 15.66
N THR A 12 20.76 12.03 14.48
CA THR A 12 20.46 13.45 14.20
C THR A 12 18.95 13.72 14.14
N LEU A 13 18.22 13.41 15.22
CA LEU A 13 16.76 13.54 15.24
C LEU A 13 16.31 15.01 15.10
N SER A 14 16.83 15.90 15.95
CA SER A 14 16.56 17.35 15.89
C SER A 14 16.83 17.92 14.49
N LYS A 15 18.02 17.70 13.91
CA LYS A 15 18.34 18.12 12.54
C LYS A 15 17.40 17.55 11.47
N ALA A 16 16.91 16.32 11.64
CA ALA A 16 15.97 15.72 10.70
C ALA A 16 14.59 16.37 10.81
N LEU A 17 14.14 16.69 12.03
CA LEU A 17 12.91 17.44 12.30
C LEU A 17 13.01 18.86 11.75
N ASP A 18 14.09 19.59 12.01
CA ASP A 18 14.34 20.93 11.48
C ASP A 18 14.32 20.96 9.96
N TYR A 19 14.95 19.96 9.33
CA TYR A 19 15.00 19.85 7.87
C TYR A 19 13.60 19.71 7.25
N ILE A 20 12.73 18.89 7.85
CA ILE A 20 11.37 18.69 7.31
C ILE A 20 10.46 19.86 7.65
N GLN A 21 10.69 20.57 8.75
CA GLN A 21 9.89 21.72 9.20
C GLN A 21 10.35 23.07 8.63
N ASN A 22 11.24 23.07 7.64
CA ASN A 22 11.76 24.29 7.04
C ASN A 22 10.58 25.17 6.51
N PRO A 23 10.43 26.42 7.00
CA PRO A 23 9.34 27.32 6.60
C PRO A 23 9.26 27.58 5.10
N ASP A 24 10.41 27.70 4.43
CA ASP A 24 10.52 27.99 2.99
C ASP A 24 9.89 26.87 2.14
N LYS A 25 9.80 25.65 2.69
CA LYS A 25 9.26 24.47 2.00
C LYS A 25 7.84 24.13 2.39
N THR A 26 7.34 24.72 3.48
CA THR A 26 6.10 24.31 4.16
C THR A 26 5.08 25.43 4.27
N ASP A 27 5.19 26.45 3.42
CA ASP A 27 4.33 27.64 3.41
C ASP A 27 4.27 28.31 4.78
N GLY A 28 5.43 28.73 5.29
CA GLY A 28 5.51 29.39 6.60
C GLY A 28 5.13 28.48 7.79
N LYS A 29 5.30 27.16 7.63
CA LYS A 29 4.86 26.08 8.54
C LYS A 29 3.36 25.78 8.57
N MET A 30 2.55 26.36 7.69
CA MET A 30 1.12 26.01 7.56
C MET A 30 0.93 24.53 7.19
N LEU A 31 1.91 23.95 6.51
CA LEU A 31 1.90 22.54 6.10
C LEU A 31 2.65 21.63 7.08
N VAL A 32 2.63 21.96 8.38
CA VAL A 32 3.22 21.15 9.46
C VAL A 32 2.10 20.67 10.40
N SER A 33 1.99 19.35 10.57
CA SER A 33 1.09 18.70 11.52
C SER A 33 1.87 17.77 12.43
N SER A 34 1.41 17.56 13.66
CA SER A 34 1.97 16.56 14.57
C SER A 34 0.89 15.75 15.27
N PHE A 35 1.28 14.61 15.83
CA PHE A 35 0.43 13.74 16.64
C PHE A 35 1.20 13.24 17.85
N GLY A 36 0.55 13.22 19.00
CA GLY A 36 1.14 12.79 20.28
C GLY A 36 2.29 13.67 20.78
N CYS A 37 2.60 14.79 20.11
CA CYS A 37 3.65 15.75 20.47
C CYS A 37 3.36 17.14 19.85
N SER A 38 4.05 18.17 20.34
CA SER A 38 4.16 19.46 19.64
C SER A 38 5.30 19.38 18.61
N TYR A 39 5.11 19.92 17.40
CA TYR A 39 6.17 19.88 16.38
C TYR A 39 7.42 20.67 16.79
N GLU A 40 7.25 21.69 17.64
CA GLU A 40 8.30 22.55 18.19
C GLU A 40 9.17 21.84 19.24
N THR A 41 8.62 20.84 19.92
CA THR A 41 9.28 20.10 21.02
C THR A 41 9.38 18.61 20.72
N ALA A 42 9.19 18.21 19.46
CA ALA A 42 9.08 16.82 19.05
C ALA A 42 10.36 16.03 19.32
N ASP A 43 11.54 16.63 19.19
CA ASP A 43 12.82 16.00 19.51
C ASP A 43 12.90 15.61 20.99
N ILE A 44 12.59 16.54 21.89
CA ILE A 44 12.58 16.32 23.35
C ILE A 44 11.54 15.27 23.74
N GLU A 45 10.33 15.36 23.16
CA GLU A 45 9.25 14.41 23.45
C GLU A 45 9.56 13.00 22.93
N PHE A 46 10.15 12.88 21.74
CA PHE A 46 10.57 11.59 21.20
C PHE A 46 11.68 10.99 22.05
N GLU A 47 12.67 11.79 22.47
CA GLU A 47 13.73 11.34 23.37
C GLU A 47 13.19 10.86 24.71
N TYR A 48 12.18 11.53 25.24
CA TYR A 48 11.50 11.09 26.46
C TYR A 48 10.82 9.72 26.27
N THR A 49 10.08 9.53 25.17
CA THR A 49 9.46 8.24 24.85
C THR A 49 10.50 7.15 24.59
N LEU A 50 11.60 7.46 23.89
CA LEU A 50 12.72 6.56 23.67
C LEU A 50 13.37 6.10 24.98
N SER A 51 13.45 6.98 25.99
CA SER A 51 14.01 6.64 27.30
C SER A 51 13.17 5.61 28.09
N GLN A 52 11.92 5.40 27.69
CA GLN A 52 11.00 4.44 28.29
C GLN A 52 11.00 3.08 27.58
N ALA A 53 11.78 2.93 26.50
CA ALA A 53 11.77 1.71 25.68
C ALA A 53 12.17 0.46 26.47
N LEU A 54 11.41 -0.63 26.30
CA LEU A 54 11.71 -1.92 26.90
C LEU A 54 12.96 -2.59 26.28
N GLN A 55 13.30 -2.20 25.05
CA GLN A 55 14.41 -2.79 24.28
C GLN A 55 15.40 -1.72 23.82
N LYS A 56 16.69 -1.99 24.02
CA LYS A 56 17.78 -1.17 23.47
C LYS A 56 17.84 -1.31 21.95
N GLY A 57 18.22 -0.23 21.26
CA GLY A 57 18.44 -0.25 19.80
C GLY A 57 18.71 1.15 19.24
N ASN A 58 19.26 1.20 18.03
CA ASN A 58 19.93 2.41 17.54
C ASN A 58 19.04 3.37 16.72
N ASN A 59 17.79 3.00 16.46
CA ASN A 59 16.87 3.87 15.72
C ASN A 59 16.11 4.75 16.72
N LEU A 60 16.21 6.06 16.54
CA LEU A 60 15.48 7.08 17.29
C LEU A 60 14.10 7.32 16.66
N ALA A 61 14.04 7.36 15.33
CA ALA A 61 12.82 7.59 14.57
C ALA A 61 12.91 6.92 13.19
N PHE A 62 11.82 7.00 12.44
CA PHE A 62 11.76 6.63 11.03
C PHE A 62 11.25 7.79 10.19
N HIS A 63 11.98 8.08 9.11
CA HIS A 63 11.61 9.08 8.12
C HIS A 63 10.94 8.41 6.92
N LEU A 64 9.62 8.53 6.86
CA LEU A 64 8.79 8.11 5.74
C LEU A 64 8.58 9.29 4.80
N ILE A 65 8.82 9.06 3.51
CA ILE A 65 8.62 10.02 2.43
C ILE A 65 7.56 9.46 1.50
N GLN A 66 6.57 10.27 1.14
CA GLN A 66 5.54 9.96 0.14
C GLN A 66 5.57 11.05 -0.94
N SER A 67 6.05 10.70 -2.13
CA SER A 67 6.17 11.63 -3.26
C SER A 67 5.06 11.36 -4.27
N PHE A 68 4.42 12.42 -4.79
CA PHE A 68 3.36 12.32 -5.79
C PHE A 68 3.88 12.68 -7.20
N GLU A 69 3.12 12.39 -8.26
CA GLU A 69 3.50 12.87 -9.60
C GLU A 69 3.43 14.41 -9.62
N PRO A 70 4.36 15.07 -10.33
CA PRO A 70 4.19 16.47 -10.68
C PRO A 70 2.77 16.76 -11.25
N GLY A 71 2.06 17.73 -10.66
CA GLY A 71 0.75 18.19 -11.14
C GLY A 71 -0.44 17.26 -10.86
N GLU A 72 -0.25 16.11 -10.22
CA GLU A 72 -1.33 15.15 -9.94
C GLU A 72 -2.13 15.48 -8.68
N VAL A 73 -1.54 16.19 -7.72
CA VAL A 73 -2.18 16.49 -6.44
C VAL A 73 -1.80 17.89 -5.98
N ASP A 74 -2.75 18.61 -5.40
CA ASP A 74 -2.51 19.86 -4.69
C ASP A 74 -1.90 19.61 -3.28
N TYR A 75 -1.39 20.64 -2.64
CA TYR A 75 -0.71 20.51 -1.36
C TYR A 75 -1.65 20.15 -0.20
N GLU A 76 -2.91 20.58 -0.23
CA GLU A 76 -3.90 20.33 0.84
C GLU A 76 -4.30 18.85 0.85
N THR A 77 -4.65 18.34 -0.33
CA THR A 77 -4.97 16.94 -0.57
C THR A 77 -3.76 16.06 -0.27
N ALA A 78 -2.56 16.46 -0.68
CA ALA A 78 -1.34 15.75 -0.33
C ALA A 78 -1.13 15.69 1.19
N HIS A 79 -1.29 16.82 1.90
CA HIS A 79 -1.14 16.88 3.35
C HIS A 79 -2.16 15.99 4.06
N LYS A 80 -3.43 16.04 3.63
CA LYS A 80 -4.51 15.18 4.12
C LYS A 80 -4.20 13.69 3.94
N ILE A 81 -3.76 13.29 2.75
CA ILE A 81 -3.34 11.92 2.45
C ILE A 81 -2.13 11.52 3.31
N GLY A 82 -1.18 12.44 3.49
CA GLY A 82 0.00 12.25 4.34
C GLY A 82 -0.37 11.98 5.80
N LYS A 83 -1.36 12.71 6.33
CA LYS A 83 -1.89 12.52 7.68
C LYS A 83 -2.57 11.16 7.83
N GLN A 84 -3.43 10.81 6.88
CA GLN A 84 -4.08 9.49 6.86
C GLN A 84 -3.06 8.35 6.77
N LEU A 85 -1.98 8.53 6.01
CA LEU A 85 -0.89 7.57 5.93
C LEU A 85 -0.13 7.48 7.26
N ALA A 86 0.20 8.62 7.87
CA ALA A 86 0.88 8.67 9.17
C ALA A 86 0.05 7.94 10.24
N ASP A 87 -1.23 8.29 10.39
CA ASP A 87 -2.15 7.66 11.34
C ASP A 87 -2.28 6.15 11.12
N ALA A 88 -2.37 5.70 9.87
CA ALA A 88 -2.46 4.28 9.55
C ALA A 88 -1.16 3.51 9.83
N VAL A 89 0.00 4.14 9.61
CA VAL A 89 1.33 3.53 9.85
C VAL A 89 1.64 3.46 11.34
N THR A 90 1.36 4.54 12.07
CA THR A 90 1.66 4.65 13.52
C THR A 90 0.55 4.09 14.39
N LYS A 91 -0.66 3.88 13.84
CA LYS A 91 -1.85 3.36 14.53
C LYS A 91 -2.23 4.17 15.77
N GLY A 92 -1.88 5.45 15.81
CA GLY A 92 -2.08 6.30 16.99
C GLY A 92 -1.19 5.95 18.19
N GLN A 93 -0.11 5.18 17.98
CA GLN A 93 0.74 4.64 19.04
C GLN A 93 2.17 5.19 19.02
N HIS A 94 2.53 5.95 17.98
CA HIS A 94 3.83 6.60 17.85
C HIS A 94 3.62 8.09 17.61
N GLU A 95 4.42 8.93 18.27
CA GLU A 95 4.43 10.35 17.95
C GLU A 95 4.94 10.54 16.53
N TYR A 96 4.39 11.52 15.82
CA TYR A 96 4.91 11.88 14.50
C TYR A 96 4.83 13.38 14.23
N VAL A 97 5.71 13.84 13.35
CA VAL A 97 5.64 15.13 12.67
C VAL A 97 5.51 14.88 11.18
N LEU A 98 4.45 15.40 10.58
CA LEU A 98 4.15 15.40 9.15
C LEU A 98 4.39 16.80 8.60
N THR A 99 5.08 16.87 7.46
CA THR A 99 5.23 18.09 6.68
C THR A 99 4.96 17.82 5.21
N THR A 100 4.42 18.80 4.50
CA THR A 100 4.27 18.74 3.04
C THR A 100 5.19 19.76 2.40
N HIS A 101 6.09 19.30 1.55
CA HIS A 101 7.07 20.11 0.84
C HIS A 101 6.55 20.47 -0.55
N ILE A 102 6.59 21.77 -0.87
CA ILE A 102 6.13 22.36 -2.14
C ILE A 102 7.27 23.05 -2.92
N ASP A 103 8.51 22.95 -2.44
CA ASP A 103 9.71 23.64 -2.94
C ASP A 103 10.36 22.99 -4.18
N LYS A 104 10.01 21.74 -4.44
CA LYS A 104 10.50 20.97 -5.59
C LYS A 104 9.34 20.79 -6.53
N GLY A 105 9.58 20.73 -7.84
CA GLY A 105 8.53 20.66 -8.89
C GLY A 105 7.54 19.48 -8.81
N HIS A 106 7.44 18.79 -7.67
CA HIS A 106 6.37 17.90 -7.25
C HIS A 106 6.14 18.00 -5.73
N VAL A 107 4.88 17.86 -5.32
CA VAL A 107 4.48 17.80 -3.91
C VAL A 107 4.94 16.48 -3.29
N HIS A 108 5.44 16.53 -2.06
CA HIS A 108 5.80 15.34 -1.31
C HIS A 108 5.65 15.53 0.20
N ASN A 109 5.24 14.47 0.89
CA ASN A 109 5.13 14.45 2.34
C ASN A 109 6.40 13.86 2.97
N HIS A 110 6.78 14.44 4.10
CA HIS A 110 7.77 13.90 5.02
C HIS A 110 7.10 13.63 6.37
N ILE A 111 7.16 12.38 6.83
CA ILE A 111 6.63 11.93 8.11
C ILE A 111 7.81 11.39 8.91
N ILE A 112 8.14 12.03 10.04
CA ILE A 112 9.11 11.50 11.00
C ILE A 112 8.32 11.02 12.21
N PHE A 113 8.39 9.73 12.53
CA PHE A 113 7.71 9.14 13.68
C PHE A 113 8.67 8.43 14.63
N CYS A 114 8.37 8.50 15.93
CA CYS A 114 9.18 7.94 17.00
C CYS A 114 9.36 6.43 16.81
N ALA A 115 10.58 5.91 17.01
CA ALA A 115 10.84 4.48 16.85
C ALA A 115 10.23 3.61 17.95
N VAL A 116 9.72 4.21 19.03
CA VAL A 116 9.14 3.54 20.20
C VAL A 116 7.67 3.91 20.31
N ASN A 117 6.85 2.91 20.64
CA ASN A 117 5.43 3.07 20.92
C ASN A 117 5.27 3.71 22.31
N PHE A 118 4.54 4.82 22.42
CA PHE A 118 4.37 5.53 23.69
C PHE A 118 3.35 4.88 24.64
N VAL A 119 2.66 3.81 24.20
CA VAL A 119 1.73 3.01 24.99
C VAL A 119 2.41 1.79 25.61
N ASP A 120 2.98 0.91 24.77
CA ASP A 120 3.55 -0.37 25.21
C ASP A 120 5.09 -0.37 25.28
N HIS A 121 5.72 0.75 24.89
CA HIS A 121 7.17 0.95 24.91
C HIS A 121 8.00 -0.04 24.07
N HIS A 122 7.35 -0.75 23.13
CA HIS A 122 8.03 -1.58 22.14
C HIS A 122 8.50 -0.76 20.94
N LYS A 123 9.49 -1.29 20.22
CA LYS A 123 10.02 -0.64 19.02
C LYS A 123 9.23 -0.97 17.77
N TYR A 124 9.12 0.01 16.87
CA TYR A 124 8.56 -0.19 15.55
C TYR A 124 9.36 -1.23 14.75
N ASN A 125 8.66 -2.27 14.28
CA ASN A 125 9.26 -3.37 13.53
C ASN A 125 9.42 -3.02 12.04
N SER A 126 10.52 -2.36 11.70
CA SER A 126 10.86 -2.02 10.31
C SER A 126 11.49 -3.19 9.55
N ASN A 127 10.68 -3.87 8.76
CA ASN A 127 11.09 -4.95 7.86
C ASN A 127 10.40 -4.86 6.48
N LYS A 128 10.78 -5.74 5.55
CA LYS A 128 10.23 -5.77 4.18
C LYS A 128 8.69 -5.89 4.15
N ARG A 129 8.10 -6.69 5.05
CA ARG A 129 6.64 -6.86 5.15
C ARG A 129 5.98 -5.56 5.61
N SER A 130 6.52 -4.91 6.65
CA SER A 130 6.01 -3.62 7.14
C SER A 130 6.04 -2.55 6.03
N TYR A 131 7.14 -2.48 5.27
CA TYR A 131 7.29 -1.51 4.18
C TYR A 131 6.30 -1.74 3.03
N TYR A 132 6.07 -2.99 2.62
CA TYR A 132 5.00 -3.27 1.65
C TYR A 132 3.61 -2.93 2.21
N GLY A 133 3.40 -3.08 3.51
CA GLY A 133 2.22 -2.56 4.20
C GLY A 133 2.05 -1.06 3.99
N ILE A 134 3.08 -0.25 4.25
CA ILE A 134 3.09 1.20 4.02
C ILE A 134 2.75 1.53 2.56
N ARG A 135 3.40 0.86 1.61
CA ARG A 135 3.13 1.06 0.19
C ARG A 135 1.68 0.75 -0.16
N ASN A 136 1.13 -0.37 0.31
CA ASN A 136 -0.26 -0.73 0.04
C ASN A 136 -1.24 0.27 0.65
N MET A 137 -0.94 0.82 1.84
CA MET A 137 -1.73 1.88 2.46
C MET A 137 -1.69 3.17 1.63
N SER A 138 -0.50 3.60 1.19
CA SER A 138 -0.36 4.75 0.29
C SER A 138 -1.10 4.54 -1.04
N ASP A 139 -0.92 3.38 -1.68
CA ASP A 139 -1.59 3.04 -2.95
C ASP A 139 -3.13 2.97 -2.78
N ARG A 140 -3.62 2.59 -1.59
CA ARG A 140 -5.05 2.61 -1.29
C ARG A 140 -5.56 4.05 -1.17
N LEU A 141 -4.93 4.86 -0.33
CA LEU A 141 -5.30 6.26 -0.12
C LEU A 141 -5.26 7.08 -1.41
N CYS A 142 -4.24 6.84 -2.26
CA CYS A 142 -4.15 7.48 -3.57
C CYS A 142 -5.36 7.13 -4.44
N ARG A 143 -5.73 5.85 -4.53
CA ARG A 143 -6.90 5.41 -5.32
C ARG A 143 -8.21 5.97 -4.77
N GLU A 144 -8.37 6.01 -3.46
CA GLU A 144 -9.55 6.59 -2.80
C GLU A 144 -9.71 8.09 -3.10
N ASN A 145 -8.61 8.78 -3.43
CA ASN A 145 -8.61 10.20 -3.84
C ASN A 145 -8.43 10.38 -5.36
N GLY A 146 -8.69 9.35 -6.18
CA GLY A 146 -8.62 9.44 -7.64
C GLY A 146 -7.21 9.56 -8.24
N LEU A 147 -6.16 9.37 -7.44
CA LEU A 147 -4.76 9.49 -7.89
C LEU A 147 -4.23 8.18 -8.50
N SER A 148 -3.24 8.30 -9.37
CA SER A 148 -2.60 7.16 -10.01
C SER A 148 -1.73 6.34 -9.04
N VAL A 149 -1.76 5.03 -9.23
CA VAL A 149 -1.14 4.04 -8.33
C VAL A 149 -0.29 3.06 -9.10
N VAL A 150 0.82 2.63 -8.48
CA VAL A 150 1.74 1.69 -9.12
C VAL A 150 1.16 0.28 -9.07
N VAL A 151 0.55 -0.18 -10.17
CA VAL A 151 0.03 -1.55 -10.28
C VAL A 151 1.18 -2.56 -10.33
N PRO A 152 1.38 -3.41 -9.30
CA PRO A 152 2.47 -4.36 -9.30
C PRO A 152 2.19 -5.48 -10.31
N LYS A 153 2.96 -5.52 -11.42
CA LYS A 153 2.94 -6.65 -12.36
C LYS A 153 3.74 -7.82 -11.77
N LYS A 154 3.08 -8.96 -11.52
CA LYS A 154 3.69 -10.18 -10.97
C LYS A 154 4.89 -10.61 -11.84
N GLY A 155 6.06 -10.76 -11.25
CA GLY A 155 7.29 -11.18 -11.94
C GLY A 155 8.23 -10.04 -12.37
N ASN A 156 7.80 -8.77 -12.30
CA ASN A 156 8.72 -7.65 -12.50
C ASN A 156 9.54 -7.39 -11.22
N LYS A 157 10.86 -7.49 -11.33
CA LYS A 157 11.75 -6.77 -10.40
C LYS A 157 11.56 -5.27 -10.65
N GLY A 158 11.58 -4.45 -9.60
CA GLY A 158 11.61 -3.00 -9.77
C GLY A 158 12.82 -2.62 -10.63
N LYS A 159 12.59 -1.79 -11.66
CA LYS A 159 13.68 -1.31 -12.52
C LYS A 159 14.62 -0.46 -11.68
N SER A 160 15.93 -0.57 -11.90
CA SER A 160 16.85 0.42 -11.35
C SER A 160 16.55 1.78 -11.98
N TYR A 161 16.92 2.89 -11.32
CA TYR A 161 16.71 4.22 -11.88
C TYR A 161 17.36 4.37 -13.28
N ALA A 162 18.56 3.82 -13.46
CA ALA A 162 19.25 3.79 -14.74
C ALA A 162 18.47 2.99 -15.81
N GLU A 163 17.89 1.84 -15.44
CA GLU A 163 17.08 1.03 -16.36
C GLU A 163 15.78 1.73 -16.75
N TYR A 164 15.12 2.42 -15.80
CA TYR A 164 13.93 3.22 -16.07
C TYR A 164 14.23 4.40 -17.01
N GLN A 165 15.30 5.16 -16.74
CA GLN A 165 15.69 6.30 -17.59
C GLN A 165 16.09 5.85 -18.99
N ALA A 166 16.82 4.74 -19.11
CA ALA A 166 17.18 4.19 -20.41
C ALA A 166 15.95 3.74 -21.21
N GLU A 167 14.93 3.21 -20.57
CA GLU A 167 13.69 2.83 -21.26
C GLU A 167 12.84 4.05 -21.64
N LYS A 168 12.72 5.06 -20.77
CA LYS A 168 11.99 6.31 -21.06
C LYS A 168 12.59 7.08 -22.24
N THR A 169 13.90 7.03 -22.39
CA THR A 169 14.65 7.68 -23.49
C THR A 169 14.84 6.76 -24.71
N GLY A 170 14.30 5.53 -24.69
CA GLY A 170 14.46 4.56 -25.80
C GLY A 170 15.89 4.01 -25.96
N THR A 171 16.78 4.25 -25.00
CA THR A 171 18.19 3.82 -25.01
C THR A 171 18.41 2.46 -24.31
N SER A 172 17.36 1.78 -23.83
CA SER A 172 17.47 0.48 -23.16
C SER A 172 17.94 -0.62 -24.11
N TRP A 173 19.22 -1.01 -23.99
CA TRP A 173 19.81 -2.11 -24.75
C TRP A 173 19.08 -3.45 -24.54
N LYS A 174 18.65 -3.73 -23.31
CA LYS A 174 17.83 -4.93 -23.00
C LYS A 174 16.46 -4.87 -23.68
N GLY A 175 15.83 -3.70 -23.72
CA GLY A 175 14.54 -3.50 -24.39
C GLY A 175 14.67 -3.74 -25.90
N LYS A 176 15.68 -3.11 -26.54
CA LYS A 176 15.97 -3.28 -27.97
C LYS A 176 16.22 -4.75 -28.32
N LEU A 177 17.04 -5.45 -27.53
CA LEU A 177 17.33 -6.87 -27.76
C LEU A 177 16.07 -7.76 -27.61
N LYS A 178 15.19 -7.49 -26.64
CA LYS A 178 13.91 -8.22 -26.52
C LYS A 178 13.02 -8.05 -27.74
N ILE A 179 12.89 -6.81 -28.22
CA ILE A 179 12.10 -6.49 -29.42
C ILE A 179 12.67 -7.23 -30.63
N ALA A 180 13.99 -7.19 -30.83
CA ALA A 180 14.65 -7.89 -31.92
C ALA A 180 14.43 -9.41 -31.85
N VAL A 181 14.62 -10.02 -30.67
CA VAL A 181 14.36 -11.45 -30.46
C VAL A 181 12.91 -11.81 -30.74
N ASP A 182 11.95 -11.04 -30.19
CA ASP A 182 10.53 -11.33 -30.36
C ASP A 182 10.05 -11.15 -31.81
N ALA A 183 10.62 -10.20 -32.56
CA ALA A 183 10.32 -10.00 -33.97
C ALA A 183 10.87 -11.13 -34.86
N LEU A 184 12.00 -11.73 -34.49
CA LEU A 184 12.68 -12.77 -35.27
C LEU A 184 12.16 -14.18 -34.99
N ILE A 185 11.67 -14.47 -33.78
CA ILE A 185 11.17 -15.82 -33.41
C ILE A 185 10.16 -16.41 -34.40
N PRO A 186 9.16 -15.67 -34.92
CA PRO A 186 8.20 -16.22 -35.89
C PRO A 186 8.81 -16.55 -37.26
N GLN A 187 10.04 -16.10 -37.53
CA GLN A 187 10.67 -16.15 -38.85
C GLN A 187 11.80 -17.18 -38.95
N VAL A 188 12.11 -17.87 -37.85
CA VAL A 188 13.26 -18.77 -37.74
C VAL A 188 12.82 -20.17 -37.33
N SER A 189 13.56 -21.19 -37.77
CA SER A 189 13.26 -22.60 -37.49
C SER A 189 14.17 -23.23 -36.44
N SER A 190 15.25 -22.53 -36.04
CA SER A 190 16.17 -22.99 -35.00
C SER A 190 16.74 -21.85 -34.17
N PHE A 191 17.29 -22.18 -33.00
CA PHE A 191 17.96 -21.18 -32.15
C PHE A 191 19.22 -20.62 -32.81
N GLU A 192 19.93 -21.46 -33.56
CA GLU A 192 21.12 -21.07 -34.31
C GLU A 192 20.76 -20.08 -35.42
N GLU A 193 19.63 -20.26 -36.12
CA GLU A 193 19.13 -19.32 -37.12
C GLU A 193 18.73 -17.97 -36.48
N LEU A 194 18.14 -17.99 -35.28
CA LEU A 194 17.87 -16.77 -34.52
C LEU A 194 19.15 -15.97 -34.25
N LEU A 195 20.23 -16.64 -33.82
CA LEU A 195 21.51 -15.99 -33.56
C LEU A 195 22.13 -15.41 -34.83
N GLN A 196 22.04 -16.13 -35.95
CA GLN A 196 22.50 -15.62 -37.25
C GLN A 196 21.72 -14.38 -37.68
N ARG A 197 20.39 -14.36 -37.54
CA ARG A 197 19.58 -13.18 -37.87
C ARG A 197 19.83 -12.00 -36.93
N LEU A 198 20.09 -12.25 -35.65
CA LEU A 198 20.53 -11.20 -34.72
C LEU A 198 21.89 -10.62 -35.14
N GLN A 199 22.82 -11.47 -35.57
CA GLN A 199 24.12 -11.03 -36.07
C GLN A 199 24.01 -10.22 -37.36
N ALA A 200 23.13 -10.62 -38.29
CA ALA A 200 22.79 -9.85 -39.48
C ALA A 200 22.13 -8.49 -39.13
N ALA A 201 21.39 -8.42 -38.03
CA ALA A 201 20.84 -7.18 -37.47
C ALA A 201 21.88 -6.34 -36.69
N GLY A 202 23.17 -6.70 -36.74
CA GLY A 202 24.28 -5.95 -36.16
C GLY A 202 24.61 -6.29 -34.71
N TYR A 203 24.01 -7.34 -34.12
CA TYR A 203 24.37 -7.77 -32.77
C TYR A 203 25.62 -8.66 -32.77
N GLU A 204 26.59 -8.35 -31.92
CA GLU A 204 27.68 -9.28 -31.65
C GLU A 204 27.21 -10.39 -30.71
N ILE A 205 27.42 -11.64 -31.12
CA ILE A 205 27.02 -12.83 -30.36
C ILE A 205 28.27 -13.47 -29.76
N LYS A 206 28.26 -13.63 -28.42
CA LYS A 206 29.29 -14.36 -27.70
C LYS A 206 28.71 -15.68 -27.15
N PRO A 207 29.10 -16.83 -27.71
CA PRO A 207 28.74 -18.13 -27.16
C PRO A 207 29.52 -18.39 -25.86
N GLY A 208 28.91 -19.14 -24.94
CA GLY A 208 29.47 -19.50 -23.64
C GLY A 208 28.43 -20.25 -22.82
N LYS A 209 28.63 -20.41 -21.50
CA LYS A 209 27.63 -21.05 -20.60
C LYS A 209 26.23 -20.41 -20.70
N TYR A 210 26.17 -19.13 -21.05
CA TYR A 210 24.95 -18.44 -21.41
C TYR A 210 25.25 -17.51 -22.59
N VAL A 211 24.50 -17.64 -23.67
CA VAL A 211 24.61 -16.79 -24.86
C VAL A 211 24.41 -15.33 -24.46
N SER A 212 25.33 -14.50 -24.93
CA SER A 212 25.32 -13.07 -24.67
C SER A 212 25.35 -12.28 -25.96
N CYS A 213 24.52 -11.25 -26.05
CA CYS A 213 24.43 -10.38 -27.23
C CYS A 213 24.86 -8.96 -26.86
N ARG A 214 25.47 -8.26 -27.80
CA ARG A 214 25.87 -6.85 -27.67
C ARG A 214 25.41 -6.07 -28.89
N ALA A 215 24.62 -5.03 -28.68
CA ALA A 215 24.19 -4.16 -29.78
C ALA A 215 25.33 -3.22 -30.22
N PRO A 216 25.28 -2.65 -31.44
CA PRO A 216 26.23 -1.63 -31.87
C PRO A 216 26.25 -0.44 -30.89
N GLY A 217 27.43 -0.07 -30.40
CA GLY A 217 27.60 1.02 -29.42
C GLY A 217 27.31 0.65 -27.96
N GLN A 218 26.99 -0.60 -27.66
CA GLN A 218 26.88 -1.08 -26.28
C GLN A 218 28.26 -1.54 -25.76
N GLU A 219 28.73 -1.00 -24.63
CA GLU A 219 30.05 -1.41 -24.08
C GLU A 219 30.09 -2.87 -23.62
N ARG A 220 29.08 -3.31 -22.86
CA ARG A 220 29.05 -4.63 -22.20
C ARG A 220 28.01 -5.58 -22.81
N PHE A 221 28.38 -6.85 -22.91
CA PHE A 221 27.47 -7.93 -23.34
C PHE A 221 26.28 -8.12 -22.39
N THR A 222 25.11 -8.41 -22.96
CA THR A 222 23.88 -8.76 -22.25
C THR A 222 23.57 -10.25 -22.41
N ARG A 223 23.56 -11.00 -21.30
CA ARG A 223 23.18 -12.42 -21.30
C ARG A 223 21.68 -12.59 -21.55
N LEU A 224 21.28 -13.48 -22.45
CA LEU A 224 19.88 -13.76 -22.77
C LEU A 224 19.05 -14.09 -21.51
N LYS A 225 19.58 -14.93 -20.63
CA LYS A 225 18.93 -15.28 -19.35
C LYS A 225 18.56 -14.09 -18.44
N THR A 226 19.23 -12.95 -18.60
CA THR A 226 18.98 -11.75 -17.77
C THR A 226 17.86 -10.87 -18.31
N LEU A 227 17.33 -11.19 -19.49
CA LEU A 227 16.18 -10.53 -20.09
C LEU A 227 14.87 -10.99 -19.45
N GLY A 228 14.80 -12.21 -18.92
CA GLY A 228 13.64 -12.73 -18.19
C GLY A 228 13.41 -14.22 -18.47
N ALA A 229 12.41 -14.80 -17.81
CA ALA A 229 12.11 -16.22 -17.90
C ALA A 229 11.65 -16.70 -19.30
N ASP A 230 11.19 -15.79 -20.16
CA ASP A 230 10.76 -16.07 -21.54
C ASP A 230 11.89 -15.89 -22.57
N TYR A 231 13.10 -15.60 -22.12
CA TYR A 231 14.28 -15.32 -22.96
C TYR A 231 15.51 -16.14 -22.53
N THR A 232 15.33 -17.21 -21.76
CA THR A 232 16.42 -18.21 -21.61
C THR A 232 16.58 -18.98 -22.92
N GLU A 233 17.72 -19.62 -23.14
CA GLU A 233 17.97 -20.37 -24.37
C GLU A 233 16.94 -21.49 -24.55
N GLU A 234 16.61 -22.17 -23.45
CA GLU A 234 15.58 -23.22 -23.41
C GLU A 234 14.21 -22.62 -23.74
N ALA A 235 13.84 -21.50 -23.11
CA ALA A 235 12.56 -20.84 -23.36
C ALA A 235 12.43 -20.34 -24.81
N ILE A 236 13.52 -19.88 -25.42
CA ILE A 236 13.54 -19.44 -26.83
C ILE A 236 13.43 -20.64 -27.76
N ARG A 237 14.17 -21.73 -27.50
CA ARG A 237 14.05 -22.99 -28.26
C ARG A 237 12.62 -23.52 -28.25
N GLU A 238 12.00 -23.59 -27.07
CA GLU A 238 10.60 -24.00 -26.92
C GLU A 238 9.62 -23.08 -27.68
N ARG A 239 9.92 -21.77 -27.77
CA ARG A 239 9.11 -20.80 -28.52
C ARG A 239 9.24 -20.98 -30.03
N ILE A 240 10.43 -21.29 -30.54
CA ILE A 240 10.69 -21.56 -31.95
C ILE A 240 10.01 -22.87 -32.39
N GLU A 241 10.09 -23.90 -31.56
CA GLU A 241 9.44 -25.19 -31.80
C GLU A 241 7.90 -25.15 -31.65
N GLY A 242 7.32 -24.00 -31.31
CA GLY A 242 5.88 -23.85 -31.05
C GLY A 242 5.38 -24.54 -29.78
N LYS A 243 6.25 -25.23 -29.04
CA LYS A 243 5.93 -25.92 -27.76
C LYS A 243 5.61 -24.96 -26.62
N ARG A 244 6.03 -23.70 -26.75
CA ARG A 244 5.76 -22.64 -25.78
C ARG A 244 5.33 -21.36 -26.48
N ALA A 245 4.04 -21.05 -26.43
CA ALA A 245 3.61 -19.66 -26.56
C ALA A 245 4.12 -18.87 -25.35
N ARG A 246 4.33 -17.55 -25.48
CA ARG A 246 4.57 -16.69 -24.31
C ARG A 246 3.52 -17.02 -23.27
N ALA A 247 3.94 -17.48 -22.09
CA ALA A 247 3.04 -18.10 -21.13
C ALA A 247 1.84 -17.18 -20.87
N ALA A 248 0.70 -17.50 -21.48
CA ALA A 248 -0.57 -16.99 -21.01
C ALA A 248 -0.67 -17.50 -19.57
N LYS A 249 -0.80 -16.58 -18.61
CA LYS A 249 -0.90 -16.91 -17.19
C LYS A 249 -1.80 -18.13 -17.02
N ALA A 250 -1.25 -19.23 -16.52
CA ALA A 250 -2.03 -20.40 -16.16
C ALA A 250 -3.24 -19.95 -15.33
N PRO A 251 -4.46 -20.44 -15.62
CA PRO A 251 -5.61 -20.18 -14.78
C PRO A 251 -5.25 -20.53 -13.34
N ARG A 252 -5.57 -19.63 -12.40
CA ARG A 252 -5.37 -19.92 -10.98
C ARG A 252 -6.18 -21.16 -10.64
N ALA A 253 -5.61 -22.05 -9.82
CA ALA A 253 -6.34 -23.16 -9.21
C ALA A 253 -7.66 -22.67 -8.62
N ASP A 254 -8.74 -23.44 -8.84
CA ASP A 254 -10.07 -23.16 -8.29
C ASP A 254 -9.96 -23.01 -6.77
N ARG A 255 -10.39 -21.87 -6.24
CA ARG A 255 -10.31 -21.56 -4.79
C ARG A 255 -11.56 -22.00 -4.03
N GLY A 256 -12.45 -22.77 -4.68
CA GLY A 256 -13.61 -23.37 -4.02
C GLY A 256 -14.80 -22.43 -3.82
N GLY A 257 -14.83 -21.26 -4.49
CA GLY A 257 -15.94 -20.30 -4.43
C GLY A 257 -16.52 -19.94 -5.79
N VAL A 258 -17.59 -19.15 -5.81
CA VAL A 258 -18.16 -18.62 -7.05
C VAL A 258 -17.24 -17.54 -7.62
N SER A 259 -16.90 -17.68 -8.90
CA SER A 259 -16.10 -16.72 -9.65
C SER A 259 -16.94 -16.04 -10.73
N LEU A 260 -16.48 -14.87 -11.18
CA LEU A 260 -17.14 -14.15 -12.27
C LEU A 260 -17.14 -14.97 -13.55
N LEU A 261 -18.27 -14.94 -14.26
CA LEU A 261 -18.38 -15.46 -15.61
C LEU A 261 -17.44 -14.69 -16.56
N ILE A 262 -16.87 -15.43 -17.51
CA ILE A 262 -16.04 -14.86 -18.58
C ILE A 262 -16.97 -14.35 -19.66
N ASP A 263 -16.86 -13.07 -20.01
CA ASP A 263 -17.46 -12.53 -21.24
C ASP A 263 -16.73 -13.11 -22.45
N ILE A 264 -17.26 -14.20 -23.00
CA ILE A 264 -16.64 -14.93 -24.12
C ILE A 264 -16.71 -14.09 -25.39
N GLU A 265 -17.80 -13.34 -25.60
CA GLU A 265 -18.03 -12.54 -26.80
C GLU A 265 -16.98 -11.44 -26.95
N ASN A 266 -16.66 -10.75 -25.85
CA ASN A 266 -15.65 -9.68 -25.86
C ASN A 266 -14.24 -10.16 -25.47
N SER A 267 -14.02 -11.46 -25.34
CA SER A 267 -12.71 -12.01 -24.96
C SER A 267 -11.81 -12.21 -26.17
N ILE A 268 -10.80 -11.34 -26.29
CA ILE A 268 -9.72 -11.47 -27.30
C ILE A 268 -9.09 -12.87 -27.29
N LYS A 269 -8.95 -13.47 -26.10
CA LYS A 269 -8.38 -14.83 -25.96
C LYS A 269 -9.33 -15.91 -26.47
N ALA A 270 -10.63 -15.75 -26.29
CA ALA A 270 -11.61 -16.69 -26.82
C ALA A 270 -11.65 -16.61 -28.35
N ALA A 271 -11.65 -15.40 -28.92
CA ALA A 271 -11.59 -15.20 -30.37
C ALA A 271 -10.32 -15.81 -31.02
N GLN A 272 -9.19 -15.76 -30.33
CA GLN A 272 -7.90 -16.25 -30.86
C GLN A 272 -7.62 -17.73 -30.58
N SER A 273 -8.38 -18.38 -29.69
CA SER A 273 -8.09 -19.77 -29.28
C SER A 273 -9.37 -20.55 -29.01
N LYS A 274 -9.69 -21.47 -29.92
CA LYS A 274 -10.81 -22.42 -29.77
C LYS A 274 -10.73 -23.25 -28.49
N GLY A 275 -9.52 -23.63 -28.07
CA GLY A 275 -9.30 -24.36 -26.82
C GLY A 275 -9.64 -23.52 -25.58
N TYR A 276 -9.25 -22.25 -25.58
CA TYR A 276 -9.61 -21.31 -24.49
C TYR A 276 -11.11 -21.00 -24.49
N GLU A 277 -11.71 -20.81 -25.66
CA GLU A 277 -13.16 -20.60 -25.81
C GLU A 277 -13.94 -21.80 -25.23
N HIS A 278 -13.59 -23.03 -25.60
CA HIS A 278 -14.21 -24.24 -25.07
C HIS A 278 -14.04 -24.36 -23.54
N TRP A 279 -12.83 -24.11 -23.04
CA TRP A 279 -12.59 -24.07 -21.60
C TRP A 279 -13.43 -23.00 -20.89
N ALA A 280 -13.55 -21.80 -21.47
CA ALA A 280 -14.33 -20.70 -20.90
C ALA A 280 -15.82 -21.03 -20.86
N LYS A 281 -16.36 -21.73 -21.88
CA LYS A 281 -17.75 -22.24 -21.86
C LYS A 281 -17.98 -23.20 -20.71
N ILE A 282 -17.11 -24.20 -20.54
CA ILE A 282 -17.21 -25.16 -19.41
C ILE A 282 -17.04 -24.44 -18.07
N HIS A 283 -16.11 -23.49 -17.98
CA HIS A 283 -15.90 -22.70 -16.77
C HIS A 283 -17.16 -21.91 -16.40
N ASN A 284 -17.74 -21.19 -17.36
CA ASN A 284 -18.95 -20.41 -17.16
C ASN A 284 -20.13 -21.29 -16.74
N LEU A 285 -20.34 -22.44 -17.37
CA LEU A 285 -21.39 -23.39 -16.97
C LEU A 285 -21.22 -23.83 -15.50
N LYS A 286 -19.98 -24.15 -15.09
CA LYS A 286 -19.69 -24.50 -13.69
C LYS A 286 -19.95 -23.32 -12.73
N GLN A 287 -19.57 -22.10 -13.09
CA GLN A 287 -19.82 -20.94 -12.24
C GLN A 287 -21.31 -20.57 -12.19
N ALA A 288 -22.05 -20.71 -13.29
CA ALA A 288 -23.49 -20.51 -13.32
C ALA A 288 -24.20 -21.51 -12.40
N ALA A 289 -23.84 -22.80 -12.46
CA ALA A 289 -24.36 -23.81 -11.54
C ALA A 289 -24.06 -23.48 -10.07
N LYS A 290 -22.82 -23.08 -9.75
CA LYS A 290 -22.45 -22.62 -8.40
C LYS A 290 -23.23 -21.37 -7.97
N THR A 291 -23.48 -20.44 -8.88
CA THR A 291 -24.28 -19.23 -8.64
C THR A 291 -25.72 -19.61 -8.29
N MET A 292 -26.33 -20.53 -9.05
CA MET A 292 -27.68 -21.03 -8.76
C MET A 292 -27.75 -21.77 -7.42
N ASN A 293 -26.77 -22.63 -7.11
CA ASN A 293 -26.71 -23.31 -5.81
C ASN A 293 -26.65 -22.30 -4.65
N PHE A 294 -25.84 -21.25 -4.79
CA PHE A 294 -25.76 -20.19 -3.79
C PHE A 294 -27.11 -19.52 -3.56
N LEU A 295 -27.84 -19.18 -4.62
CA LEU A 295 -29.18 -18.57 -4.51
C LEU A 295 -30.14 -19.50 -3.77
N THR A 296 -30.17 -20.79 -4.14
CA THR A 296 -31.01 -21.80 -3.48
C THR A 296 -30.66 -21.96 -2.01
N GLU A 297 -29.38 -22.09 -1.68
CA GLU A 297 -28.88 -22.27 -0.30
C GLU A 297 -29.20 -21.05 0.58
N ASN A 298 -29.20 -19.84 0.00
CA ASN A 298 -29.53 -18.59 0.69
C ASN A 298 -31.01 -18.20 0.58
N ARG A 299 -31.86 -19.04 -0.03
CA ARG A 299 -33.31 -18.80 -0.23
C ARG A 299 -33.59 -17.48 -0.96
N ILE A 300 -32.79 -17.19 -1.97
CA ILE A 300 -32.93 -16.01 -2.82
C ILE A 300 -33.68 -16.45 -4.08
N GLU A 301 -34.97 -16.15 -4.13
CA GLU A 301 -35.86 -16.63 -5.19
C GLU A 301 -36.07 -15.59 -6.29
N GLN A 302 -36.05 -14.30 -5.93
CA GLN A 302 -36.22 -13.19 -6.87
C GLN A 302 -34.95 -12.34 -6.98
N TYR A 303 -34.77 -11.69 -8.13
CA TYR A 303 -33.67 -10.73 -8.33
C TYR A 303 -33.74 -9.57 -7.33
N THR A 304 -34.94 -9.14 -6.95
CA THR A 304 -35.16 -8.12 -5.92
C THR A 304 -34.63 -8.54 -4.56
N ASP A 305 -34.72 -9.83 -4.22
CA ASP A 305 -34.20 -10.38 -2.97
C ASP A 305 -32.67 -10.36 -2.98
N LEU A 306 -32.06 -10.69 -4.12
CA LEU A 306 -30.60 -10.62 -4.31
C LEU A 306 -30.08 -9.19 -4.14
N VAL A 307 -30.76 -8.21 -4.75
CA VAL A 307 -30.40 -6.79 -4.63
C VAL A 307 -30.54 -6.33 -3.18
N SER A 308 -31.67 -6.63 -2.54
CA SER A 308 -31.93 -6.27 -1.15
C SER A 308 -30.86 -6.86 -0.22
N ARG A 309 -30.55 -8.15 -0.37
CA ARG A 309 -29.53 -8.83 0.43
C ARG A 309 -28.12 -8.28 0.20
N THR A 310 -27.80 -7.90 -1.04
CA THR A 310 -26.53 -7.25 -1.36
C THR A 310 -26.42 -5.89 -0.66
N MET A 311 -27.50 -5.09 -0.67
CA MET A 311 -27.55 -3.80 0.02
C MET A 311 -27.44 -3.95 1.54
N GLU A 312 -28.15 -4.91 2.14
CA GLU A 312 -28.08 -5.20 3.57
C GLU A 312 -26.65 -5.55 4.01
N VAL A 313 -26.00 -6.50 3.32
CA VAL A 313 -24.65 -6.94 3.65
C VAL A 313 -23.63 -5.81 3.44
N ALA A 314 -23.84 -4.96 2.43
CA ALA A 314 -23.02 -3.76 2.23
C ALA A 314 -23.19 -2.75 3.36
N ALA A 315 -24.43 -2.46 3.77
CA ALA A 315 -24.73 -1.55 4.87
C ALA A 315 -24.17 -2.07 6.21
N GLU A 316 -24.32 -3.36 6.51
CA GLU A 316 -23.70 -3.99 7.69
C GLU A 316 -22.17 -3.86 7.66
N SER A 317 -21.55 -4.07 6.49
CA SER A 317 -20.10 -3.91 6.32
C SER A 317 -19.63 -2.47 6.53
N GLU A 318 -20.42 -1.49 6.12
CA GLU A 318 -20.14 -0.07 6.31
C GLU A 318 -20.26 0.33 7.78
N GLN A 319 -21.36 -0.06 8.44
CA GLN A 319 -21.55 0.16 9.88
C GLN A 319 -20.42 -0.46 10.72
N ALA A 320 -19.98 -1.68 10.38
CA ALA A 320 -18.85 -2.31 11.05
C ALA A 320 -17.53 -1.54 10.81
N ALA A 321 -17.33 -0.98 9.62
CA ALA A 321 -16.16 -0.16 9.31
C ALA A 321 -16.16 1.16 10.12
N ASP A 322 -17.31 1.81 10.24
CA ASP A 322 -17.47 3.04 11.02
C ASP A 322 -17.28 2.80 12.53
N ALA A 323 -17.85 1.71 13.05
CA ALA A 323 -17.64 1.29 14.43
C ALA A 323 -16.15 1.02 14.71
N LEU A 324 -15.47 0.31 13.81
CA LEU A 324 -14.03 0.07 13.91
C LEU A 324 -13.25 1.39 13.92
N LYS A 325 -13.54 2.31 13.00
CA LYS A 325 -12.89 3.63 12.92
C LYS A 325 -13.10 4.45 14.19
N SER A 326 -14.29 4.41 14.77
CA SER A 326 -14.62 5.08 16.03
C SER A 326 -13.78 4.53 17.19
N VAL A 327 -13.69 3.20 17.33
CA VAL A 327 -12.86 2.55 18.37
C VAL A 327 -11.38 2.84 18.16
N GLU A 328 -10.89 2.80 16.92
CA GLU A 328 -9.49 3.14 16.61
C GLU A 328 -9.15 4.59 16.97
N LYS A 329 -10.06 5.52 16.69
CA LYS A 329 -9.90 6.92 17.09
C LYS A 329 -9.85 7.06 18.61
N ARG A 330 -10.79 6.42 19.34
CA ARG A 330 -10.83 6.47 20.80
C ARG A 330 -9.55 5.90 21.42
N LEU A 331 -9.03 4.79 20.88
CA LEU A 331 -7.74 4.22 21.30
C LEU A 331 -6.59 5.22 21.12
N ALA A 332 -6.50 5.86 19.95
CA ALA A 332 -5.47 6.86 19.67
C ALA A 332 -5.54 8.08 20.60
N ASP A 333 -6.74 8.64 20.78
CA ASP A 333 -6.97 9.80 21.66
C ASP A 333 -6.63 9.46 23.11
N MET A 334 -7.03 8.27 23.56
CA MET A 334 -6.77 7.77 24.91
C MET A 334 -5.29 7.50 25.15
N ALA A 335 -4.59 6.94 24.16
CA ALA A 335 -3.15 6.71 24.22
C ALA A 335 -2.38 8.03 24.42
N VAL A 336 -2.73 9.07 23.65
CA VAL A 336 -2.13 10.41 23.79
C VAL A 336 -2.44 11.01 25.16
N LEU A 337 -3.68 10.88 25.63
CA LEU A 337 -4.06 11.36 26.96
C LEU A 337 -3.27 10.66 28.06
N MET A 338 -3.16 9.33 28.02
CA MET A 338 -2.37 8.55 28.98
C MET A 338 -0.90 8.98 28.98
N LYS A 339 -0.30 9.19 27.80
CA LYS A 339 1.06 9.73 27.67
C LYS A 339 1.20 11.07 28.40
N HIS A 340 0.31 12.03 28.15
CA HIS A 340 0.41 13.36 28.76
C HIS A 340 0.13 13.34 30.26
N VAL A 341 -0.83 12.55 30.74
CA VAL A 341 -1.07 12.37 32.19
C VAL A 341 0.17 11.79 32.87
N ALA A 342 0.76 10.73 32.31
CA ALA A 342 1.97 10.12 32.83
C ALA A 342 3.15 11.10 32.85
N THR A 343 3.36 11.84 31.76
CA THR A 343 4.42 12.84 31.64
C THR A 343 4.23 13.95 32.68
N TYR A 344 3.02 14.52 32.78
CA TYR A 344 2.70 15.56 33.74
C TYR A 344 2.96 15.11 35.19
N GLN A 345 2.54 13.89 35.55
CA GLN A 345 2.76 13.34 36.89
C GLN A 345 4.26 13.16 37.19
N LYS A 346 5.04 12.65 36.23
CA LYS A 346 6.49 12.40 36.39
C LYS A 346 7.30 13.69 36.51
N THR A 347 6.93 14.75 35.79
CA THR A 347 7.67 16.03 35.79
C THR A 347 7.15 17.04 36.81
N LYS A 348 6.04 16.74 37.49
CA LYS A 348 5.38 17.67 38.43
C LYS A 348 6.30 18.17 39.54
N THR A 349 7.09 17.29 40.14
CA THR A 349 7.98 17.64 41.26
C THR A 349 9.05 18.65 40.85
N VAL A 350 9.67 18.43 39.68
CA VAL A 350 10.66 19.35 39.08
C VAL A 350 10.01 20.68 38.72
N TYR A 351 8.81 20.66 38.13
CA TYR A 351 8.12 21.89 37.76
C TYR A 351 7.63 22.70 38.98
N ASP A 352 7.14 22.05 40.03
CA ASP A 352 6.75 22.71 41.28
C ASP A 352 7.95 23.37 41.97
N ALA A 353 9.14 22.74 41.90
CA ALA A 353 10.39 23.32 42.36
C ALA A 353 10.82 24.51 41.49
N TYR A 354 10.73 24.41 40.15
CA TYR A 354 10.98 25.52 39.22
C TYR A 354 10.12 26.75 39.56
N ARG A 355 8.82 26.56 39.83
CA ARG A 355 7.91 27.65 40.19
C ARG A 355 8.31 28.38 41.46
N LYS A 356 8.94 27.67 42.41
CA LYS A 356 9.40 28.18 43.71
C LYS A 356 10.87 28.63 43.71
N ALA A 357 11.61 28.37 42.64
CA ALA A 357 13.03 28.67 42.55
C ALA A 357 13.28 30.19 42.62
N LYS A 358 14.29 30.60 43.41
CA LYS A 358 14.69 32.01 43.53
C LYS A 358 15.29 32.53 42.22
N ASN A 359 16.10 31.73 41.55
CA ASN A 359 16.64 32.02 40.21
C ASN A 359 16.01 31.05 39.20
N LYS A 360 14.94 31.49 38.55
CA LYS A 360 14.17 30.67 37.61
C LYS A 360 14.95 30.37 36.32
N GLU A 361 15.73 31.31 35.81
CA GLU A 361 16.49 31.12 34.57
C GLU A 361 17.54 30.02 34.73
N ARG A 362 18.32 30.07 35.82
CA ARG A 362 19.31 29.03 36.12
C ARG A 362 18.65 27.67 36.33
N TYR A 363 17.56 27.60 37.10
CA TYR A 363 16.85 26.34 37.32
C TYR A 363 16.26 25.80 36.01
N ARG A 364 15.75 26.68 35.13
CA ARG A 364 15.25 26.29 33.81
C ARG A 364 16.37 25.72 32.95
N ALA A 365 17.55 26.32 32.94
CA ALA A 365 18.69 25.78 32.18
C ALA A 365 19.15 24.41 32.71
N GLU A 366 19.14 24.19 34.03
CA GLU A 366 19.54 22.92 34.65
C GLU A 366 18.50 21.80 34.45
N HIS A 367 17.21 22.14 34.35
CA HIS A 367 16.08 21.20 34.25
C HIS A 367 15.23 21.40 32.99
N GLU A 368 15.84 21.92 31.92
CA GLU A 368 15.15 22.39 30.72
C GLU A 368 14.21 21.34 30.14
N ARG A 369 14.72 20.10 30.00
CA ARG A 369 13.97 18.97 29.44
C ARG A 369 12.68 18.69 30.20
N ASP A 370 12.77 18.55 31.53
CA ASP A 370 11.60 18.19 32.36
C ASP A 370 10.57 19.32 32.40
N ILE A 371 11.03 20.57 32.37
CA ILE A 371 10.17 21.75 32.31
C ILE A 371 9.43 21.83 30.98
N ILE A 372 10.13 21.64 29.85
CA ILE A 372 9.51 21.62 28.51
C ILE A 372 8.48 20.49 28.42
N LEU A 373 8.83 19.28 28.87
CA LEU A 373 7.91 18.14 28.89
C LEU A 373 6.67 18.41 29.76
N HIS A 374 6.86 19.05 30.92
CA HIS A 374 5.74 19.44 31.79
C HIS A 374 4.83 20.47 31.12
N GLU A 375 5.39 21.53 30.55
CA GLU A 375 4.64 22.59 29.87
C GLU A 375 3.87 22.05 28.67
N ALA A 376 4.49 21.19 27.86
CA ALA A 376 3.85 20.52 26.73
C ALA A 376 2.68 19.63 27.19
N ALA A 377 2.90 18.78 28.20
CA ALA A 377 1.85 17.92 28.76
C ALA A 377 0.70 18.74 29.38
N ALA A 378 1.02 19.81 30.13
CA ALA A 378 0.02 20.69 30.73
C ALA A 378 -0.83 21.40 29.66
N LYS A 379 -0.20 21.90 28.60
CA LYS A 379 -0.89 22.52 27.45
C LYS A 379 -1.83 21.52 26.77
N ALA A 380 -1.36 20.30 26.51
CA ALA A 380 -2.16 19.26 25.87
C ALA A 380 -3.36 18.82 26.74
N LEU A 381 -3.16 18.61 28.04
CA LEU A 381 -4.23 18.27 28.99
C LEU A 381 -5.29 19.38 29.08
N LYS A 382 -4.86 20.64 29.11
CA LYS A 382 -5.76 21.81 29.10
C LYS A 382 -6.56 21.87 27.80
N ALA A 383 -5.93 21.66 26.64
CA ALA A 383 -6.60 21.65 25.35
C ALA A 383 -7.62 20.50 25.23
N ALA A 384 -7.36 19.37 25.90
CA ALA A 384 -8.28 18.24 26.00
C ALA A 384 -9.42 18.46 27.04
N GLY A 385 -9.51 19.63 27.67
CA GLY A 385 -10.57 19.94 28.64
C GLY A 385 -10.43 19.23 29.99
N ILE A 386 -9.25 18.69 30.30
CA ILE A 386 -9.02 17.93 31.54
C ILE A 386 -8.80 18.90 32.71
N THR A 387 -9.76 18.94 33.63
CA THR A 387 -9.69 19.76 34.86
C THR A 387 -9.18 18.97 36.06
N LYS A 388 -9.47 17.66 36.11
CA LYS A 388 -8.98 16.72 37.13
C LYS A 388 -8.21 15.60 36.45
N LEU A 389 -7.00 15.33 36.92
CA LEU A 389 -6.15 14.29 36.34
C LEU A 389 -6.81 12.91 36.46
N PRO A 390 -6.98 12.19 35.33
CA PRO A 390 -7.45 10.82 35.33
C PRO A 390 -6.50 9.85 36.05
N ASN A 391 -7.02 8.71 36.49
CA ASN A 391 -6.22 7.62 37.02
C ASN A 391 -5.65 6.77 35.88
N ILE A 392 -4.32 6.70 35.77
CA ILE A 392 -3.63 5.99 34.68
C ILE A 392 -3.97 4.48 34.67
N ALA A 393 -4.06 3.84 35.83
CA ALA A 393 -4.37 2.41 35.91
C ALA A 393 -5.80 2.10 35.42
N ALA A 394 -6.76 2.97 35.75
CA ALA A 394 -8.12 2.85 35.24
C ALA A 394 -8.17 3.06 33.73
N MET A 395 -7.43 4.05 33.21
CA MET A 395 -7.30 4.28 31.77
C MET A 395 -6.66 3.08 31.06
N GLN A 396 -5.59 2.49 31.61
CA GLN A 396 -4.96 1.31 31.03
C GLN A 396 -5.95 0.15 30.86
N LYS A 397 -6.79 -0.11 31.88
CA LYS A 397 -7.81 -1.16 31.83
C LYS A 397 -8.88 -0.89 30.75
N GLU A 398 -9.33 0.35 30.62
CA GLU A 398 -10.29 0.72 29.57
C GLU A 398 -9.66 0.66 28.17
N TYR A 399 -8.38 1.03 28.02
CA TYR A 399 -7.64 0.90 26.77
C TYR A 399 -7.54 -0.57 26.33
N GLU A 400 -7.24 -1.49 27.25
CA GLU A 400 -7.22 -2.94 26.98
C GLU A 400 -8.59 -3.49 26.57
N ALA A 401 -9.67 -3.02 27.21
CA ALA A 401 -11.03 -3.40 26.83
C ALA A 401 -11.39 -2.91 25.42
N LEU A 402 -11.03 -1.67 25.07
CA LEU A 402 -11.22 -1.13 23.71
C LEU A 402 -10.37 -1.88 22.67
N GLN A 403 -9.16 -2.31 23.05
CA GLN A 403 -8.31 -3.12 22.16
C GLN A 403 -8.95 -4.48 21.87
N ALA A 404 -9.53 -5.15 22.88
CA ALA A 404 -10.28 -6.38 22.67
C ALA A 404 -11.53 -6.16 21.79
N GLN A 405 -12.26 -5.06 22.01
CA GLN A 405 -13.41 -4.68 21.17
C GLN A 405 -12.99 -4.44 19.72
N LYS A 406 -11.86 -3.76 19.48
CA LYS A 406 -11.29 -3.54 18.15
C LYS A 406 -11.00 -4.87 17.44
N GLU A 407 -10.40 -5.82 18.12
CA GLU A 407 -10.06 -7.12 17.53
C GLU A 407 -11.31 -7.92 17.11
N ALA A 408 -12.35 -7.90 17.94
CA ALA A 408 -13.64 -8.49 17.61
C ALA A 408 -14.28 -7.83 16.38
N LEU A 409 -14.37 -6.49 16.36
CA LEU A 409 -14.90 -5.73 15.23
C LEU A 409 -14.11 -5.97 13.95
N TYR A 410 -12.79 -6.09 14.03
CA TYR A 410 -11.94 -6.36 12.87
C TYR A 410 -12.21 -7.75 12.28
N ALA A 411 -12.41 -8.76 13.13
CA ALA A 411 -12.79 -10.10 12.69
C ALA A 411 -14.13 -10.10 11.98
N ASP A 412 -15.13 -9.39 12.51
CA ASP A 412 -16.48 -9.33 11.95
C ASP A 412 -16.52 -8.52 10.64
N TYR A 413 -15.87 -7.35 10.61
CA TYR A 413 -15.67 -6.59 9.36
C TYR A 413 -14.99 -7.44 8.28
N GLY A 414 -13.99 -8.25 8.65
CA GLY A 414 -13.32 -9.18 7.74
C GLY A 414 -14.26 -10.25 7.16
N LYS A 415 -15.24 -10.75 7.92
CA LYS A 415 -16.27 -11.68 7.46
C LYS A 415 -17.26 -10.98 6.54
N LEU A 416 -17.77 -9.81 6.93
CA LEU A 416 -18.72 -9.01 6.14
C LEU A 416 -18.12 -8.62 4.79
N LYS A 417 -16.87 -8.17 4.75
CA LYS A 417 -16.19 -7.84 3.49
C LYS A 417 -16.08 -9.02 2.52
N LYS A 418 -15.92 -10.24 3.04
CA LYS A 418 -15.94 -11.46 2.21
C LYS A 418 -17.34 -11.71 1.66
N LYS A 419 -18.38 -11.55 2.50
CA LYS A 419 -19.78 -11.68 2.08
C LYS A 419 -20.15 -10.65 1.02
N VAL A 420 -19.86 -9.36 1.23
CA VAL A 420 -20.08 -8.29 0.22
C VAL A 420 -19.52 -8.72 -1.13
N ARG A 421 -18.25 -9.15 -1.15
CA ARG A 421 -17.59 -9.59 -2.38
C ARG A 421 -18.26 -10.82 -3.02
N GLU A 422 -18.72 -11.76 -2.22
CA GLU A 422 -19.42 -12.95 -2.71
C GLU A 422 -20.76 -12.56 -3.35
N TYR A 423 -21.58 -11.78 -2.65
CA TYR A 423 -22.85 -11.26 -3.17
C TYR A 423 -22.67 -10.40 -4.42
N ASP A 424 -21.64 -9.56 -4.49
CA ASP A 424 -21.30 -8.79 -5.69
C ASP A 424 -21.01 -9.70 -6.90
N VAL A 425 -20.28 -10.79 -6.69
CA VAL A 425 -19.96 -11.76 -7.75
C VAL A 425 -21.22 -12.51 -8.19
N ILE A 426 -22.07 -12.93 -7.24
CA ILE A 426 -23.36 -13.58 -7.54
C ILE A 426 -24.23 -12.63 -8.36
N LYS A 427 -24.37 -11.38 -7.93
CA LYS A 427 -25.15 -10.36 -8.64
C LYS A 427 -24.62 -10.15 -10.06
N GLN A 428 -23.32 -9.95 -10.25
CA GLN A 428 -22.72 -9.77 -11.57
C GLN A 428 -22.90 -10.99 -12.49
N ASN A 429 -22.82 -12.21 -11.94
CA ASN A 429 -23.09 -13.42 -12.70
C ASN A 429 -24.55 -13.48 -13.16
N ILE A 430 -25.51 -13.18 -12.27
CA ILE A 430 -26.93 -13.15 -12.62
C ILE A 430 -27.23 -12.05 -13.64
N ASP A 431 -26.67 -10.86 -13.48
CA ASP A 431 -26.78 -9.76 -14.45
C ASP A 431 -26.29 -10.22 -15.83
N SER A 432 -25.16 -10.93 -15.89
CA SER A 432 -24.61 -11.47 -17.14
C SER A 432 -25.51 -12.55 -17.75
N ILE A 433 -26.01 -13.50 -16.96
CA ILE A 433 -26.90 -14.58 -17.43
C ILE A 433 -28.20 -14.00 -18.00
N LEU A 434 -28.79 -13.02 -17.31
CA LEU A 434 -30.05 -12.37 -17.73
C LEU A 434 -29.85 -11.51 -18.99
N GLN A 435 -28.67 -10.91 -19.18
CA GLN A 435 -28.34 -10.19 -20.41
C GLN A 435 -28.20 -11.13 -21.62
N THR A 436 -27.56 -12.29 -21.45
CA THR A 436 -27.43 -13.29 -22.52
C THR A 436 -28.79 -13.88 -22.94
N GLY A 437 -29.76 -13.96 -22.01
CA GLY A 437 -31.12 -14.46 -22.27
C GLY A 437 -32.04 -13.52 -23.06
N LYS A 438 -31.62 -12.27 -23.34
CA LYS A 438 -32.41 -11.27 -24.09
C LYS A 438 -32.12 -11.20 -25.59
N GLN A 439 -31.31 -12.09 -26.16
CA GLN A 439 -31.18 -12.19 -27.62
C GLN A 439 -32.43 -12.84 -28.24
N PRO A 440 -32.92 -12.36 -29.40
CA PRO A 440 -34.13 -12.88 -30.02
C PRO A 440 -33.90 -14.32 -30.49
N GLU A 441 -34.88 -15.19 -30.26
CA GLU A 441 -34.97 -16.51 -30.89
C GLU A 441 -34.73 -16.35 -32.40
N ARG A 442 -33.55 -16.73 -32.88
CA ARG A 442 -33.33 -16.92 -34.31
C ARG A 442 -34.18 -18.12 -34.72
N GLY A 443 -35.23 -17.81 -35.47
CA GLY A 443 -36.27 -18.73 -35.90
C GLY A 443 -35.72 -20.05 -36.39
N LYS A 444 -36.30 -21.12 -35.85
CA LYS A 444 -36.45 -22.37 -36.58
C LYS A 444 -37.50 -22.13 -37.67
N GLU A 445 -37.08 -21.68 -38.85
CA GLU A 445 -37.86 -21.91 -40.07
C GLU A 445 -37.34 -23.17 -40.75
N THR A 446 -38.08 -24.23 -40.45
CA THR A 446 -38.43 -25.40 -41.27
C THR A 446 -37.91 -25.45 -42.71
N GLU A 447 -37.28 -26.60 -43.01
CA GLU A 447 -37.33 -27.26 -44.32
C GLU A 447 -38.76 -27.30 -44.89
N ARG A 448 -38.91 -26.91 -46.16
CA ARG A 448 -39.63 -27.63 -47.25
C ARG A 448 -40.01 -26.66 -48.37
N GLY A 449 -39.66 -27.03 -49.61
CA GLY A 449 -40.09 -26.37 -50.85
C GLY A 449 -39.00 -26.42 -51.89
#